data_AF-A0A9D6ZKD6-F1
#
_entry.id   AF-A0A9D6ZKD6-F1
#
_cell.length_a   1.000
_cell.length_b   1.000
_cell.length_c   1.000
_cell.angle_alpha   90.00
_cell.angle_beta   90.00
_cell.angle_gamma   90.00
#
_symmetry.space_group_name_H-M   'P 1'
#
loop_
_entity.id
_entity.type
_entity.pdbx_description
1 polymer ?
#
loop_
_entity_poly.entity_id
_entity_poly.type
_entity_poly.pdbx_seq_one_letter_code
_entity_poly.pdbx_strand_id
1 'polypeptide(L)'
;MRDGRIVVEVEPAAGFVVDCPAALAETHPLFVREAVFGVLDVVIAAQPHPLKDFLLRVVEMEVHPVDSSQHAFRRAGHDAGRKILAELGLRCCGSPEQQAGR
;
A
#
# COMPACT_ATOMS: atom_id res chain seq x y z
N MET A 1 -17.63 3.55 10.68
CA MET A 1 -16.28 3.04 10.42
C MET A 1 -15.73 3.96 9.34
N ARG A 2 -14.55 4.57 9.52
CA ARG A 2 -14.01 5.49 8.52
C ARG A 2 -13.36 4.65 7.43
N ASP A 3 -14.09 4.44 6.33
CA ASP A 3 -13.71 3.49 5.30
C ASP A 3 -12.98 4.21 4.16
N GLY A 4 -11.89 3.60 3.71
CA GLY A 4 -11.16 3.97 2.51
C GLY A 4 -10.77 2.67 1.81
N ARG A 5 -11.05 2.58 0.52
CA ARG A 5 -10.71 1.39 -0.29
C ARG A 5 -9.80 1.81 -1.43
N ILE A 6 -8.75 1.02 -1.64
CA ILE A 6 -7.83 1.16 -2.77
C ILE A 6 -7.67 -0.19 -3.45
N VAL A 7 -7.47 -0.14 -4.77
CA VAL A 7 -7.03 -1.26 -5.59
C VAL A 7 -5.72 -0.87 -6.24
N VAL A 8 -4.71 -1.72 -6.08
CA VAL A 8 -3.37 -1.48 -6.61
C VAL A 8 -2.87 -2.70 -7.35
N GLU A 9 -2.04 -2.46 -8.35
CA GLU A 9 -1.27 -3.46 -9.07
C GLU A 9 0.22 -3.18 -8.87
N VAL A 10 1.03 -4.23 -8.90
CA VAL A 10 2.47 -4.13 -8.74
C VAL A 10 3.17 -4.89 -9.86
N GLU A 11 4.13 -4.23 -10.51
CA GLU A 11 4.95 -4.81 -11.57
C GLU A 11 6.43 -4.51 -11.29
N PRO A 12 7.37 -5.41 -11.65
CA PRO A 12 8.80 -5.10 -11.60
C PRO A 12 9.15 -3.89 -12.48
N ALA A 13 10.01 -3.01 -12.00
CA ALA A 13 10.47 -1.82 -12.73
C ALA A 13 11.96 -1.54 -12.49
N ALA A 14 12.54 -0.60 -13.21
CA ALA A 14 13.94 -0.20 -13.02
C ALA A 14 14.18 0.67 -11.76
N GLY A 15 13.11 1.06 -11.07
CA GLY A 15 13.11 1.90 -9.89
C GLY A 15 11.70 2.00 -9.31
N PHE A 16 11.54 2.70 -8.19
CA PHE A 16 10.21 2.92 -7.63
C PHE A 16 9.45 3.98 -8.42
N VAL A 17 8.33 3.58 -9.01
CA VAL A 17 7.46 4.46 -9.80
C VAL A 17 6.03 4.30 -9.30
N VAL A 18 5.30 5.40 -9.21
CA VAL A 18 3.86 5.39 -8.91
C VAL A 18 3.12 5.84 -10.16
N ASP A 19 2.25 4.98 -10.67
CA ASP A 19 1.32 5.28 -11.75
C ASP A 19 -0.08 5.43 -11.15
N CYS A 20 -0.72 6.57 -11.40
CA CYS A 20 -2.02 6.88 -10.84
C CYS A 20 -2.83 7.67 -11.88
N PRO A 21 -4.12 7.35 -12.08
CA PRO A 21 -5.01 8.14 -12.92
C PRO A 21 -4.97 9.62 -12.51
N ALA A 22 -4.70 10.50 -13.47
CA ALA A 22 -4.57 11.95 -13.24
C ALA A 22 -5.80 12.52 -12.51
N ALA A 23 -7.01 12.09 -12.89
CA ALA A 23 -8.25 12.50 -12.24
C ALA A 23 -8.28 12.20 -10.72
N LEU A 24 -7.77 11.05 -10.29
CA LEU A 24 -7.69 10.70 -8.86
C LEU A 24 -6.62 11.52 -8.15
N ALA A 25 -5.46 11.68 -8.78
CA ALA A 25 -4.35 12.47 -8.23
C ALA A 25 -4.71 13.95 -8.07
N GLU A 26 -5.48 14.51 -8.99
CA GLU A 26 -5.94 15.91 -8.95
C GLU A 26 -7.07 16.11 -7.94
N THR A 27 -8.05 15.19 -7.89
CA THR A 27 -9.23 15.32 -7.03
C THR A 27 -8.90 15.02 -5.57
N HIS A 28 -8.01 14.04 -5.31
CA HIS A 28 -7.72 13.54 -3.97
C HIS A 28 -6.22 13.31 -3.72
N PRO A 29 -5.34 14.31 -3.93
CA PRO A 29 -3.88 14.15 -3.87
C PRO A 29 -3.40 13.61 -2.52
N LEU A 30 -4.02 14.05 -1.42
CA LEU A 30 -3.65 13.61 -0.07
C LEU A 30 -4.01 12.15 0.18
N PHE A 31 -5.15 11.68 -0.33
CA PHE A 31 -5.58 10.29 -0.12
C PHE A 31 -4.73 9.33 -0.93
N VAL A 32 -4.42 9.68 -2.18
CA VAL A 32 -3.46 8.92 -3.00
C VAL A 32 -2.11 8.84 -2.30
N ARG A 33 -1.58 9.97 -1.81
CA ARG A 33 -0.29 9.99 -1.10
C ARG A 33 -0.29 9.11 0.14
N GLU A 34 -1.31 9.22 0.99
CA GLU A 34 -1.37 8.40 2.21
C GLU A 34 -1.54 6.91 1.90
N ALA A 35 -2.30 6.55 0.87
CA ALA A 35 -2.41 5.18 0.39
C ALA A 35 -1.06 4.63 -0.07
N VAL A 36 -0.32 5.38 -0.89
CA VAL A 36 1.03 5.00 -1.35
C VAL A 36 1.98 4.84 -0.17
N PHE A 37 1.98 5.79 0.78
CA PHE A 37 2.82 5.68 1.97
C PHE A 37 2.43 4.48 2.84
N GLY A 38 1.14 4.17 2.96
CA GLY A 38 0.67 2.97 3.64
C GLY A 38 1.22 1.69 3.00
N VAL A 39 1.23 1.60 1.66
CA VAL A 39 1.85 0.47 0.95
C VAL A 39 3.34 0.42 1.27
N LEU A 40 4.03 1.55 1.18
CA LEU A 40 5.47 1.64 1.46
C LEU A 40 5.84 1.22 2.87
N ASP A 41 5.07 1.63 3.90
CA ASP A 41 5.29 1.24 5.30
C ASP A 41 5.42 -0.28 5.47
N VAL A 42 4.78 -1.06 4.59
CA VAL A 42 4.74 -2.51 4.61
C VAL A 42 5.86 -3.09 3.74
N VAL A 43 5.89 -2.71 2.46
CA VAL A 43 6.75 -3.39 1.48
C VAL A 43 8.23 -3.08 1.68
N ILE A 44 8.58 -1.91 2.21
CA ILE A 44 9.98 -1.57 2.54
C ILE A 44 10.46 -2.27 3.83
N ALA A 45 9.52 -2.73 4.66
CA ALA A 45 9.78 -3.46 5.89
C ALA A 45 9.67 -4.99 5.70
N ALA A 46 9.47 -5.45 4.45
CA ALA A 46 9.36 -6.87 4.12
C ALA A 46 10.68 -7.63 4.36
N GLN A 47 10.56 -8.92 4.73
CA GLN A 47 11.67 -9.85 4.90
C GLN A 47 11.53 -11.07 3.99
N PRO A 48 12.66 -11.72 3.60
CA PRO A 48 14.04 -11.42 3.97
C PRO A 48 14.63 -10.18 3.31
N HIS A 49 14.00 -9.69 2.23
CA HIS A 49 14.44 -8.51 1.51
C HIS A 49 13.26 -7.55 1.34
N PRO A 50 13.49 -6.22 1.51
CA PRO A 50 12.50 -5.21 1.14
C PRO A 50 12.14 -5.35 -0.33
N LEU A 51 10.87 -5.12 -0.68
CA LEU A 51 10.51 -4.95 -2.09
C LEU A 51 11.09 -3.62 -2.57
N LYS A 52 11.87 -3.68 -3.65
CA LYS A 52 12.53 -2.54 -4.29
C LYS A 52 12.25 -2.60 -5.78
N ASP A 53 12.44 -1.47 -6.45
CA ASP A 53 12.42 -1.37 -7.91
C ASP A 53 11.13 -1.94 -8.53
N PHE A 54 10.00 -1.32 -8.19
CA PHE A 54 8.68 -1.72 -8.66
C PHE A 54 7.83 -0.53 -9.05
N LEU A 55 6.95 -0.77 -10.02
CA LEU A 55 5.85 0.09 -10.38
C LEU A 55 4.65 -0.24 -9.48
N LEU A 56 4.13 0.76 -8.78
CA LEU A 56 2.86 0.70 -8.07
C LEU A 56 1.81 1.44 -8.91
N ARG A 57 0.86 0.71 -9.49
CA ARG A 57 -0.27 1.31 -10.21
C ARG A 57 -1.49 1.37 -9.30
N VAL A 58 -2.02 2.57 -9.06
CA VAL A 58 -3.30 2.76 -8.37
C VAL A 58 -4.41 2.61 -9.42
N VAL A 59 -5.12 1.48 -9.39
CA VAL A 59 -6.17 1.16 -10.38
C VAL A 59 -7.47 1.88 -10.01
N GLU A 60 -7.85 1.82 -8.74
CA GLU A 60 -9.13 2.33 -8.26
C GLU A 60 -9.00 2.83 -6.83
N MET A 61 -9.77 3.88 -6.50
CA MET A 61 -9.89 4.40 -5.15
C MET A 61 -11.33 4.81 -4.89
N GLU A 62 -11.96 4.23 -3.87
CA GLU A 62 -13.29 4.63 -3.42
C GLU A 62 -13.17 5.61 -2.26
N VAL A 63 -13.67 6.83 -2.48
CA VAL A 63 -13.64 7.92 -1.50
C VAL A 63 -15.07 8.22 -1.05
N HIS A 64 -15.37 8.03 0.22
CA HIS A 64 -16.61 8.47 0.84
C HIS A 64 -16.46 9.91 1.35
N PRO A 65 -17.36 10.86 0.98
CA PRO A 65 -17.18 12.28 1.28
C PRO A 65 -17.17 12.60 2.79
N VAL A 66 -17.80 11.75 3.61
CA VAL A 66 -17.92 11.98 5.07
C VAL A 66 -17.01 11.06 5.87
N ASP A 67 -16.83 9.82 5.42
CA ASP A 67 -16.16 8.78 6.21
C ASP A 67 -14.70 8.59 5.83
N SER A 68 -14.26 9.07 4.67
CA SER A 68 -12.87 8.92 4.29
C SER A 68 -11.98 9.95 4.98
N SER A 69 -10.79 9.50 5.37
CA SER A 69 -9.77 10.34 6.00
C SER A 69 -8.38 9.91 5.54
N GLN A 70 -7.40 10.80 5.68
CA GLN A 70 -5.98 10.51 5.39
C GLN A 70 -5.51 9.22 6.08
N HIS A 71 -5.88 9.04 7.35
CA HIS A 71 -5.53 7.83 8.11
C HIS A 71 -6.23 6.57 7.59
N ALA A 72 -7.48 6.68 7.12
CA ALA A 72 -8.18 5.54 6.52
C ALA A 72 -7.45 5.06 5.24
N PHE A 73 -7.01 5.99 4.39
CA PHE A 73 -6.24 5.64 3.19
C PHE A 73 -4.85 5.09 3.49
N ARG A 74 -4.16 5.61 4.52
CA ARG A 74 -2.90 4.99 4.99
C ARG A 74 -3.10 3.55 5.43
N ARG A 75 -4.18 3.26 6.17
CA ARG A 75 -4.52 1.89 6.58
C ARG A 75 -4.88 1.01 5.39
N ALA A 76 -5.66 1.51 4.43
CA ALA A 76 -5.98 0.80 3.21
C ALA A 76 -4.71 0.47 2.38
N GLY A 77 -3.79 1.42 2.31
CA GLY A 77 -2.44 1.25 1.75
C GLY A 77 -1.66 0.12 2.41
N HIS A 78 -1.63 0.12 3.73
CA HIS A 78 -0.96 -0.90 4.51
C HIS A 78 -1.57 -2.29 4.29
N ASP A 79 -2.90 -2.39 4.25
CA ASP A 79 -3.58 -3.65 3.95
C ASP A 79 -3.29 -4.14 2.53
N ALA A 80 -3.24 -3.23 1.55
CA ALA A 80 -2.83 -3.56 0.19
C ALA A 80 -1.37 -4.02 0.12
N GLY A 81 -0.45 -3.35 0.80
CA GLY A 81 0.94 -3.76 0.93
C GLY A 81 1.08 -5.19 1.46
N ARG A 82 0.26 -5.57 2.45
CA ARG A 82 0.29 -6.92 3.04
C ARG A 82 -0.17 -7.98 2.04
N LYS A 83 -1.18 -7.66 1.24
CA LYS A 83 -1.66 -8.54 0.16
C LYS A 83 -0.59 -8.73 -0.91
N ILE A 84 0.07 -7.65 -1.33
CA ILE A 84 1.20 -7.69 -2.27
C ILE A 84 2.29 -8.66 -1.76
N LEU A 85 2.72 -8.51 -0.50
CA LEU A 85 3.74 -9.40 0.05
C LEU A 85 3.27 -10.86 0.09
N ALA A 86 2.02 -11.11 0.49
CA ALA A 86 1.46 -12.46 0.53
C ALA A 86 1.42 -13.13 -0.85
N GLU A 87 1.03 -12.38 -1.89
CA GLU A 87 1.02 -12.85 -3.29
C GLU A 87 2.43 -13.15 -3.80
N LEU A 88 3.43 -12.38 -3.36
CA LEU A 88 4.84 -12.60 -3.67
C LEU A 88 5.53 -13.65 -2.77
N GLY A 89 4.83 -14.24 -1.80
CA GLY A 89 5.39 -15.20 -0.84
C GLY A 89 6.34 -14.57 0.21
N LEU A 90 6.31 -13.26 0.36
CA LEU A 90 7.10 -12.48 1.33
C LEU A 90 6.28 -12.22 2.61
N ARG A 91 6.97 -11.93 3.73
CA ARG A 91 6.31 -11.60 5.01
C ARG A 91 6.79 -10.25 5.54
N CYS A 92 5.91 -9.54 6.25
CA CYS A 92 6.31 -8.34 7.01
C CYS A 92 6.94 -8.69 8.36
N CYS A 93 7.87 -7.85 8.81
CA CYS A 93 8.42 -7.94 10.17
C CYS A 93 7.31 -7.72 11.22
N GLY A 94 7.31 -8.53 12.28
CA GLY A 94 6.37 -8.39 13.41
C GLY A 94 5.11 -9.27 13.36
N SER A 95 5.11 -10.35 12.58
CA SER A 95 4.07 -11.38 12.73
C SER A 95 4.24 -12.09 14.09
N PRO A 96 3.18 -12.32 14.89
CA PRO A 96 3.27 -12.84 16.25
C PRO A 96 3.95 -14.23 16.35
N GLU A 97 4.13 -14.92 15.24
CA GLU A 97 4.90 -16.17 15.16
C GLU A 97 6.42 -15.98 15.39
N GLN A 98 6.95 -14.74 15.37
CA GLN A 98 8.38 -14.46 15.54
C GLN A 98 8.88 -14.44 17.00
N GLN A 99 8.06 -14.75 18.01
CA GLN A 99 8.50 -14.83 19.42
C GLN A 99 8.69 -16.27 19.95
N ALA A 100 8.38 -17.31 19.19
CA ALA A 100 8.41 -18.70 19.68
C ALA A 100 9.68 -19.49 19.26
N GLY A 101 10.82 -18.81 19.08
CA GLY A 101 12.03 -19.48 18.59
C GLY A 101 13.32 -18.71 18.84
N ARG A 102 13.61 -18.39 20.10
CA ARG A 102 14.97 -18.15 20.60
C ARG A 102 15.10 -18.71 22.01
#